data_AF-A0A0A2B6P8-F1
#
_entry.id   AF-A0A0A2B6P8-F1
#
_cell.length_a   1.000
_cell.length_b   1.000
_cell.length_c   1.000
_cell.angle_alpha   90.00
_cell.angle_beta   90.00
_cell.angle_gamma   90.00
#
_symmetry.space_group_name_H-M   'P 1'
#
loop_
_entity.id
_entity.type
_entity.pdbx_description
1 polymer ?
#
loop_
_entity_poly.entity_id
_entity_poly.type
_entity_poly.pdbx_seq_one_letter_code
_entity_poly.pdbx_strand_id
1 'polypeptide(L)'
;MENSPTIFIVPTGIGCEVGGFAGDALPTAKLLASASGCLITHPNVMNGGNLSEKDKNIFYVEGYSLDRLAKGEIALKRVKQQKIGIIFDSAIEKEILVRHLQVADACVSTLGINVHSYVITRKPLNIVIDPDSSKISGGTIENPDTLIDAGKFLIEKGVTAIAIVAKFPDDPDSLETNIYREGKGVDPIAGVEALISHLISKFLKVPCAHAPALNPIELNENLDPRAAAEEIGYTFLPSVLIGLSNAPDIVELPAKNESISLHPDQIESIVVPNGALGGEAVLAGIEKGLKIISVKNQNTLKVTNEFYNYPNLFEVDNYLEAAGIILAIKKGINLDSVKRPLKKIQECSYSD
;
A
#
# COMPACT_ATOMS: atom_id res chain seq x y z
N MET A 1 13.48 24.08 0.84
CA MET A 1 12.87 22.75 1.05
C MET A 1 12.22 22.34 -0.26
N GLU A 2 12.78 21.35 -0.96
CA GLU A 2 12.25 20.91 -2.27
C GLU A 2 11.21 19.80 -2.14
N ASN A 3 11.05 19.22 -0.95
CA ASN A 3 10.11 18.14 -0.67
C ASN A 3 9.26 18.47 0.55
N SER A 4 8.05 17.92 0.58
CA SER A 4 7.15 17.83 1.75
C SER A 4 6.79 16.35 1.86
N PRO A 5 7.59 15.52 2.56
CA PRO A 5 7.32 14.09 2.66
C PRO A 5 5.90 13.81 3.17
N THR A 6 5.14 13.05 2.40
CA THR A 6 3.72 12.78 2.63
C THR A 6 3.44 11.29 2.58
N ILE A 7 2.73 10.77 3.59
CA ILE A 7 2.20 9.41 3.55
C ILE A 7 0.85 9.45 2.81
N PHE A 8 0.61 8.52 1.88
CA PHE A 8 -0.69 8.31 1.25
C PHE A 8 -1.19 6.90 1.52
N ILE A 9 -2.38 6.80 2.12
CA ILE A 9 -3.00 5.56 2.56
C ILE A 9 -4.35 5.43 1.86
N VAL A 10 -4.60 4.28 1.23
CA VAL A 10 -5.95 3.82 0.91
C VAL A 10 -6.15 2.46 1.56
N PRO A 11 -6.92 2.35 2.66
CA PRO A 11 -7.10 1.08 3.33
C PRO A 11 -7.68 0.03 2.38
N THR A 12 -7.11 -1.16 2.43
CA THR A 12 -7.55 -2.29 1.62
C THR A 12 -8.85 -2.87 2.19
N GLY A 13 -9.73 -3.36 1.32
CA GLY A 13 -10.94 -4.08 1.75
C GLY A 13 -12.05 -3.23 2.36
N ILE A 14 -12.08 -1.91 2.14
CA ILE A 14 -13.16 -1.02 2.64
C ILE A 14 -14.05 -0.42 1.53
N GLY A 15 -13.82 -0.81 0.27
CA GLY A 15 -14.62 -0.37 -0.87
C GLY A 15 -14.45 1.12 -1.20
N CYS A 16 -13.21 1.61 -1.21
CA CYS A 16 -12.93 2.99 -1.65
C CYS A 16 -13.30 3.19 -3.12
N GLU A 17 -13.91 4.33 -3.46
CA GLU A 17 -14.19 4.71 -4.85
C GLU A 17 -12.91 4.84 -5.68
N VAL A 18 -11.86 5.41 -5.06
CA VAL A 18 -10.47 5.46 -5.59
C VAL A 18 -9.56 4.65 -4.67
N GLY A 19 -8.85 3.66 -5.21
CA GLY A 19 -7.96 2.77 -4.46
C GLY A 19 -8.67 1.54 -3.89
N GLY A 20 -9.90 1.28 -4.32
CA GLY A 20 -10.66 0.08 -3.96
C GLY A 20 -10.42 -1.11 -4.89
N PHE A 21 -9.69 -0.91 -6.00
CA PHE A 21 -9.33 -1.93 -6.98
C PHE A 21 -7.81 -2.00 -7.11
N ALA A 22 -7.28 -3.09 -7.67
CA ALA A 22 -5.83 -3.22 -7.81
C ALA A 22 -5.25 -2.08 -8.69
N GLY A 23 -4.50 -1.16 -8.06
CA GLY A 23 -3.75 -0.12 -8.73
C GLY A 23 -4.58 1.04 -9.30
N ASP A 24 -5.89 1.12 -9.04
CA ASP A 24 -6.73 2.22 -9.52
C ASP A 24 -6.39 3.57 -8.84
N ALA A 25 -5.73 3.54 -7.67
CA ALA A 25 -5.15 4.72 -7.02
C ALA A 25 -3.76 5.13 -7.55
N LEU A 26 -3.15 4.39 -8.48
CA LEU A 26 -1.82 4.71 -9.02
C LEU A 26 -1.75 6.13 -9.64
N PRO A 27 -2.72 6.61 -10.44
CA PRO A 27 -2.72 7.99 -10.94
C PRO A 27 -2.76 9.03 -9.81
N THR A 28 -3.54 8.77 -8.76
CA THR A 28 -3.61 9.61 -7.57
C THR A 28 -2.27 9.64 -6.84
N ALA A 29 -1.61 8.50 -6.68
CA ALA A 29 -0.28 8.44 -6.10
C ALA A 29 0.73 9.28 -6.90
N LYS A 30 0.72 9.21 -8.24
CA LYS A 30 1.60 10.04 -9.09
C LYS A 30 1.34 11.54 -8.92
N LEU A 31 0.07 11.94 -8.82
CA LEU A 31 -0.32 13.33 -8.56
C LEU A 31 0.23 13.80 -7.21
N LEU A 32 -0.01 13.04 -6.14
CA LEU A 32 0.43 13.39 -4.79
C LEU A 32 1.97 13.33 -4.65
N ALA A 33 2.64 12.41 -5.36
CA ALA A 33 4.09 12.33 -5.45
C ALA A 33 4.69 13.54 -6.15
N SER A 34 4.04 14.02 -7.22
CA SER A 34 4.44 15.25 -7.91
C SER A 34 4.29 16.49 -7.01
N ALA A 35 3.20 16.57 -6.26
CA ALA A 35 2.95 17.66 -5.31
C ALA A 35 3.94 17.63 -4.13
N SER A 36 4.13 16.48 -3.48
CA SER A 36 5.02 16.31 -2.32
C SER A 36 6.50 16.36 -2.68
N GLY A 37 6.90 15.80 -3.83
CA GLY A 37 8.29 15.47 -4.14
C GLY A 37 8.84 14.27 -3.35
N CYS A 38 8.04 13.67 -2.47
CA CYS A 38 8.39 12.50 -1.67
C CYS A 38 7.12 11.88 -1.08
N LEU A 39 6.50 10.95 -1.80
CA LEU A 39 5.35 10.20 -1.33
C LEU A 39 5.80 8.86 -0.74
N ILE A 40 5.15 8.45 0.34
CA ILE A 40 5.29 7.13 0.94
C ILE A 40 3.93 6.45 0.85
N THR A 41 3.84 5.32 0.16
CA THR A 41 2.57 4.61 -0.01
C THR A 41 2.80 3.10 -0.17
N HIS A 42 1.72 2.34 -0.14
CA HIS A 42 1.75 0.89 0.02
C HIS A 42 1.38 0.13 -1.25
N PRO A 43 1.70 -1.18 -1.32
CA PRO A 43 1.47 -2.03 -2.50
C PRO A 43 0.08 -1.90 -3.12
N ASN A 44 -0.99 -1.93 -2.32
CA ASN A 44 -2.37 -1.82 -2.82
C ASN A 44 -2.64 -0.57 -3.68
N VAL A 45 -1.96 0.54 -3.40
CA VAL A 45 -2.07 1.77 -4.21
C VAL A 45 -1.31 1.65 -5.54
N MET A 46 -0.22 0.88 -5.54
CA MET A 46 0.78 0.88 -6.63
C MET A 46 0.71 -0.34 -7.54
N ASN A 47 0.04 -1.42 -7.10
CA ASN A 47 0.00 -2.70 -7.78
C ASN A 47 -1.30 -2.84 -8.57
N GLY A 48 -1.25 -2.69 -9.89
CA GLY A 48 -2.40 -2.91 -10.79
C GLY A 48 -2.30 -4.21 -11.57
N GLY A 49 -2.05 -5.33 -10.88
CA GLY A 49 -1.87 -6.64 -11.49
C GLY A 49 -0.64 -6.69 -12.41
N ASN A 50 -0.86 -6.51 -13.71
CA ASN A 50 0.21 -6.43 -14.71
C ASN A 50 0.71 -4.99 -14.96
N LEU A 51 -0.02 -3.98 -14.49
CA LEU A 51 0.36 -2.59 -14.60
C LEU A 51 0.97 -2.09 -13.29
N SER A 52 2.10 -1.42 -13.40
CA SER A 52 2.71 -0.67 -12.31
C SER A 52 3.69 0.34 -12.91
N GLU A 53 3.94 1.43 -12.19
CA GLU A 53 4.87 2.46 -12.64
C GLU A 53 5.84 2.85 -11.53
N LYS A 54 7.11 2.98 -11.90
CA LYS A 54 8.16 3.46 -11.00
C LYS A 54 8.20 4.97 -11.02
N ASP A 55 8.23 5.57 -9.84
CA ASP A 55 8.49 7.00 -9.67
C ASP A 55 9.59 7.21 -8.62
N LYS A 56 10.58 8.05 -8.94
CA LYS A 56 11.69 8.37 -8.03
C LYS A 56 11.22 9.10 -6.77
N ASN A 57 10.07 9.76 -6.82
CA ASN A 57 9.49 10.49 -5.71
C ASN A 57 8.62 9.59 -4.83
N ILE A 58 8.42 8.31 -5.19
CA ILE A 58 7.62 7.37 -4.41
C ILE A 58 8.55 6.41 -3.64
N PHE A 59 8.22 6.18 -2.37
CA PHE A 59 8.70 5.08 -1.57
C PHE A 59 7.59 4.02 -1.47
N TYR A 60 7.87 2.84 -2.01
CA TYR A 60 6.98 1.68 -1.97
C TYR A 60 7.16 0.93 -0.64
N VAL A 61 6.23 1.10 0.30
CA VAL A 61 6.36 0.63 1.69
C VAL A 61 5.11 -0.12 2.10
N GLU A 62 5.28 -1.39 2.46
CA GLU A 62 4.20 -2.24 2.96
C GLU A 62 3.47 -1.62 4.17
N GLY A 63 2.16 -1.87 4.31
CA GLY A 63 1.27 -1.20 5.26
C GLY A 63 1.76 -1.21 6.71
N TYR A 64 2.20 -2.36 7.24
CA TYR A 64 2.74 -2.42 8.59
C TYR A 64 4.02 -1.61 8.74
N SER A 65 4.92 -1.67 7.75
CA SER A 65 6.13 -0.84 7.76
C SER A 65 5.80 0.65 7.69
N LEU A 66 4.76 1.03 6.94
CA LEU A 66 4.26 2.40 6.85
C LEU A 66 3.70 2.87 8.21
N ASP A 67 2.96 2.03 8.94
CA ASP A 67 2.52 2.32 10.31
C ASP A 67 3.71 2.55 11.25
N ARG A 68 4.73 1.68 11.19
CA ARG A 68 5.96 1.83 11.99
C ARG A 68 6.74 3.10 11.66
N LEU A 69 6.77 3.49 10.38
CA LEU A 69 7.37 4.75 9.94
C LEU A 69 6.61 5.94 10.54
N ALA A 70 5.28 5.95 10.47
CA ALA A 70 4.46 7.00 11.07
C ALA A 70 4.68 7.10 12.59
N LYS A 71 4.80 5.96 13.28
CA LYS A 71 5.16 5.87 14.72
C LYS A 71 6.59 6.32 15.02
N GLY A 72 7.47 6.36 14.03
CA GLY A 72 8.87 6.77 14.18
C GLY A 72 9.79 5.64 14.68
N GLU A 73 9.38 4.39 14.47
CA GLU A 73 10.15 3.21 14.85
C GLU A 73 11.19 2.82 13.80
N ILE A 74 10.95 3.20 12.55
CA ILE A 74 11.84 2.92 11.41
C ILE A 74 12.10 4.17 10.60
N ALA A 75 13.20 4.16 9.85
CA ALA A 75 13.52 5.07 8.78
C ALA A 75 13.66 4.30 7.45
N LEU A 76 13.69 5.02 6.33
CA LEU A 76 13.82 4.41 5.01
C LEU A 76 15.13 4.80 4.34
N LYS A 77 15.76 3.84 3.67
CA LYS A 77 16.93 4.04 2.84
C LYS A 77 16.65 3.64 1.41
N ARG A 78 16.84 4.58 0.48
CA ARG A 78 16.61 4.34 -0.94
C ARG A 78 17.70 3.42 -1.50
N VAL A 79 17.28 2.49 -2.35
CA VAL A 79 18.16 1.56 -3.06
C VAL A 79 18.00 1.69 -4.57
N LYS A 80 19.07 1.38 -5.31
CA LYS A 80 19.04 1.34 -6.78
C LYS A 80 18.35 0.09 -7.31
N GLN A 81 18.46 -1.01 -6.60
CA GLN A 81 17.85 -2.29 -6.95
C GLN A 81 17.81 -3.19 -5.73
N GLN A 82 16.67 -3.84 -5.48
CA GLN A 82 16.56 -4.92 -4.51
C GLN A 82 16.93 -6.27 -5.13
N LYS A 83 17.42 -7.19 -4.31
CA LYS A 83 17.61 -8.60 -4.66
C LYS A 83 16.41 -9.39 -4.15
N ILE A 84 15.45 -9.64 -5.04
CA ILE A 84 14.13 -10.18 -4.68
C ILE A 84 14.18 -11.71 -4.55
N GLY A 85 13.59 -12.24 -3.48
CA GLY A 85 13.26 -13.66 -3.34
C GLY A 85 11.74 -13.86 -3.40
N ILE A 86 11.30 -14.96 -4.00
CA ILE A 86 9.87 -15.28 -4.12
C ILE A 86 9.51 -16.47 -3.22
N ILE A 87 8.49 -16.32 -2.39
CA ILE A 87 7.88 -17.43 -1.65
C ILE A 87 6.62 -17.85 -2.39
N PHE A 88 6.54 -19.13 -2.75
CA PHE A 88 5.33 -19.75 -3.30
C PHE A 88 4.67 -20.61 -2.24
N ASP A 89 3.37 -20.44 -2.04
CA ASP A 89 2.58 -21.39 -1.25
C ASP A 89 2.57 -22.77 -1.93
N SER A 90 2.86 -23.81 -1.16
CA SER A 90 2.82 -25.21 -1.61
C SER A 90 1.44 -25.71 -2.05
N ALA A 91 0.36 -24.99 -1.71
CA ALA A 91 -0.98 -25.28 -2.23
C ALA A 91 -1.16 -24.88 -3.71
N ILE A 92 -0.26 -24.08 -4.28
CA ILE A 92 -0.37 -23.61 -5.67
C ILE A 92 -0.22 -24.78 -6.63
N GLU A 93 -1.17 -24.91 -7.55
CA GLU A 93 -1.17 -25.94 -8.58
C GLU A 93 0.02 -25.77 -9.52
N LYS A 94 0.55 -26.89 -10.03
CA LYS A 94 1.76 -26.92 -10.87
C LYS A 94 1.68 -25.96 -12.06
N GLU A 95 0.54 -25.89 -12.74
CA GLU A 95 0.37 -25.00 -13.89
C GLU A 95 0.44 -23.52 -13.48
N ILE A 96 -0.27 -23.14 -12.42
CA ILE A 96 -0.28 -21.77 -11.89
C ILE A 96 1.13 -21.38 -11.40
N LEU A 97 1.85 -22.29 -10.73
CA LEU A 97 3.23 -22.07 -10.31
C LEU A 97 4.13 -21.79 -11.53
N VAL A 98 4.03 -22.58 -12.60
CA VAL A 98 4.84 -22.37 -13.82
C VAL A 98 4.55 -21.01 -14.45
N ARG A 99 3.29 -20.54 -14.47
CA ARG A 99 2.95 -19.20 -14.97
C ARG A 99 3.61 -18.10 -14.16
N HIS A 100 3.63 -18.21 -12.83
CA HIS A 100 4.32 -17.24 -11.98
C HIS A 100 5.84 -17.26 -12.17
N LEU A 101 6.44 -18.44 -12.38
CA LEU A 101 7.87 -18.54 -12.70
C LEU A 101 8.19 -17.88 -14.05
N GLN A 102 7.35 -18.08 -15.07
CA GLN A 102 7.49 -17.42 -16.37
C GLN A 102 7.36 -15.89 -16.25
N VAL A 103 6.50 -15.40 -15.36
CA VAL A 103 6.41 -13.97 -15.03
C VAL A 103 7.70 -13.46 -14.41
N ALA A 104 8.29 -14.19 -13.46
CA ALA A 104 9.58 -13.82 -12.88
C ALA A 104 10.67 -13.75 -13.97
N ASP A 105 10.75 -14.76 -14.84
CA ASP A 105 11.68 -14.78 -15.98
C ASP A 105 11.43 -13.61 -16.96
N ALA A 106 10.17 -13.26 -17.22
CA ALA A 106 9.80 -12.12 -18.05
C ALA A 106 10.25 -10.80 -17.41
N CYS A 107 10.01 -10.59 -16.11
CA CYS A 107 10.47 -9.41 -15.38
C CYS A 107 12.00 -9.29 -15.36
N VAL A 108 12.72 -10.41 -15.24
CA VAL A 108 14.19 -10.43 -15.33
C VAL A 108 14.64 -10.03 -16.75
N SER A 109 14.10 -10.69 -17.78
CA SER A 109 14.57 -10.54 -19.16
C SER A 109 14.18 -9.22 -19.82
N THR A 110 13.03 -8.65 -19.47
CA THR A 110 12.48 -7.45 -20.12
C THR A 110 12.68 -6.17 -19.30
N LEU A 111 12.65 -6.25 -17.97
CA LEU A 111 12.74 -5.10 -17.08
C LEU A 111 14.07 -5.02 -16.32
N GLY A 112 14.92 -6.06 -16.41
CA GLY A 112 16.19 -6.13 -15.69
C GLY A 112 16.02 -6.20 -14.17
N ILE A 113 14.87 -6.71 -13.69
CA ILE A 113 14.61 -6.86 -12.26
C ILE A 113 15.46 -8.01 -11.71
N ASN A 114 16.10 -7.80 -10.57
CA ASN A 114 16.92 -8.82 -9.92
C ASN A 114 16.06 -9.74 -9.05
N VAL A 115 15.49 -10.76 -9.69
CA VAL A 115 14.89 -11.92 -9.01
C VAL A 115 15.98 -12.97 -8.79
N HIS A 116 16.33 -13.22 -7.53
CA HIS A 116 17.47 -14.07 -7.18
C HIS A 116 17.12 -15.55 -7.10
N SER A 117 16.03 -15.87 -6.40
CA SER A 117 15.67 -17.24 -6.05
C SER A 117 14.22 -17.32 -5.62
N TYR A 118 13.65 -18.52 -5.68
CA TYR A 118 12.36 -18.80 -5.07
C TYR A 118 12.44 -19.97 -4.08
N VAL A 119 11.47 -20.07 -3.20
CA VAL A 119 11.28 -21.20 -2.29
C VAL A 119 9.79 -21.54 -2.22
N ILE A 120 9.46 -22.81 -2.06
CA ILE A 120 8.09 -23.28 -1.82
C ILE A 120 7.93 -23.51 -0.32
N THR A 121 6.80 -23.10 0.26
CA THR A 121 6.51 -23.35 1.67
C THR A 121 6.51 -24.86 1.99
N ARG A 122 6.76 -25.22 3.24
CA ARG A 122 6.78 -26.65 3.66
C ARG A 122 5.38 -27.22 3.81
N LYS A 123 4.41 -26.36 4.12
CA LYS A 123 2.99 -26.67 4.28
C LYS A 123 2.16 -25.63 3.55
N PRO A 124 0.93 -26.00 3.13
CA PRO A 124 0.02 -25.04 2.53
C PRO A 124 -0.37 -23.97 3.56
N LEU A 125 -0.53 -22.72 3.13
CA LEU A 125 -0.96 -21.66 4.04
C LEU A 125 -2.39 -21.89 4.56
N ASN A 126 -3.23 -22.52 3.73
CA ASN A 126 -4.66 -22.75 3.95
C ASN A 126 -5.36 -21.45 4.38
N ILE A 127 -5.52 -20.56 3.41
CA ILE A 127 -6.21 -19.28 3.62
C ILE A 127 -7.71 -19.53 3.73
N VAL A 128 -8.32 -18.98 4.77
CA VAL A 128 -9.78 -18.99 4.97
C VAL A 128 -10.28 -17.55 4.93
N ILE A 129 -11.19 -17.26 4.00
CA ILE A 129 -11.84 -15.95 3.86
C ILE A 129 -13.07 -15.93 4.77
N ASP A 130 -13.30 -14.81 5.45
CA ASP A 130 -14.50 -14.61 6.27
C ASP A 130 -15.75 -14.52 5.37
N PRO A 131 -16.77 -15.38 5.56
CA PRO A 131 -18.00 -15.36 4.78
C PRO A 131 -18.87 -14.12 5.00
N ASP A 132 -18.71 -13.37 6.11
CA ASP A 132 -19.48 -12.13 6.38
C ASP A 132 -18.81 -10.87 5.80
N SER A 133 -17.84 -11.03 4.88
CA SER A 133 -16.98 -9.99 4.31
C SER A 133 -17.67 -8.96 3.39
N SER A 134 -19.01 -9.00 3.26
CA SER A 134 -19.81 -8.15 2.36
C SER A 134 -19.58 -6.62 2.49
N LYS A 135 -18.96 -6.16 3.58
CA LYS A 135 -18.64 -4.74 3.81
C LYS A 135 -17.17 -4.46 4.10
N ILE A 136 -16.46 -5.39 4.72
CA ILE A 136 -15.04 -5.33 5.06
C ILE A 136 -14.46 -6.74 4.87
N SER A 137 -13.42 -6.89 4.03
CA SER A 137 -12.80 -8.20 3.85
C SER A 137 -11.86 -8.58 5.00
N GLY A 138 -11.83 -9.87 5.33
CA GLY A 138 -11.09 -10.43 6.46
C GLY A 138 -10.94 -11.95 6.34
N GLY A 139 -10.19 -12.56 7.25
CA GLY A 139 -9.99 -14.01 7.27
C GLY A 139 -8.75 -14.43 8.06
N THR A 140 -8.31 -15.68 7.87
CA THR A 140 -7.23 -16.30 8.66
C THR A 140 -6.27 -17.12 7.80
N ILE A 141 -5.07 -17.34 8.34
CA ILE A 141 -4.02 -18.20 7.77
C ILE A 141 -3.76 -19.31 8.79
N GLU A 142 -3.96 -20.57 8.42
CA GLU A 142 -3.80 -21.69 9.36
C GLU A 142 -2.34 -21.99 9.69
N ASN A 143 -1.44 -21.91 8.69
CA ASN A 143 -0.03 -22.27 8.85
C ASN A 143 0.93 -21.08 8.66
N PRO A 144 0.81 -19.97 9.39
CA PRO A 144 1.61 -18.76 9.14
C PRO A 144 3.11 -18.95 9.33
N ASP A 145 3.54 -19.87 10.21
CA ASP A 145 4.96 -20.12 10.49
C ASP A 145 5.74 -20.59 9.27
N THR A 146 5.11 -21.33 8.35
CA THR A 146 5.81 -21.80 7.14
C THR A 146 6.23 -20.66 6.22
N LEU A 147 5.53 -19.53 6.29
CA LEU A 147 5.83 -18.33 5.52
C LEU A 147 7.07 -17.64 6.09
N ILE A 148 7.13 -17.53 7.42
CA ILE A 148 8.26 -16.94 8.15
C ILE A 148 9.53 -17.77 7.91
N ASP A 149 9.45 -19.10 8.00
CA ASP A 149 10.57 -20.00 7.75
C ASP A 149 11.11 -19.89 6.32
N ALA A 150 10.21 -19.82 5.33
CA ALA A 150 10.58 -19.61 3.93
C ALA A 150 11.29 -18.26 3.72
N GLY A 151 10.78 -17.20 4.35
CA GLY A 151 11.41 -15.88 4.28
C GLY A 151 12.78 -15.82 4.94
N LYS A 152 12.95 -16.42 6.13
CA LYS A 152 14.27 -16.56 6.78
C LYS A 152 15.27 -17.26 5.88
N PHE A 153 14.86 -18.37 5.26
CA PHE A 153 15.71 -19.13 4.34
C PHE A 153 16.18 -18.27 3.16
N LEU A 154 15.29 -17.46 2.56
CA LEU A 154 15.67 -16.54 1.48
C LEU A 154 16.65 -15.46 1.95
N ILE A 155 16.41 -14.88 3.12
CA ILE A 155 17.29 -13.85 3.71
C ILE A 155 18.69 -14.41 3.97
N GLU A 156 18.81 -15.66 4.43
CA GLU A 156 20.09 -16.37 4.57
C GLU A 156 20.83 -16.55 3.23
N LYS A 157 20.12 -16.55 2.09
CA LYS A 157 20.70 -16.50 0.74
C LYS A 157 21.03 -15.07 0.26
N GLY A 158 20.89 -14.09 1.15
CA GLY A 158 21.17 -12.69 0.90
C GLY A 158 20.11 -12.01 0.04
N VAL A 159 18.86 -12.48 0.08
CA VAL A 159 17.70 -11.73 -0.45
C VAL A 159 17.46 -10.50 0.42
N THR A 160 17.09 -9.39 -0.22
CA THR A 160 16.85 -8.10 0.46
C THR A 160 15.41 -7.61 0.37
N ALA A 161 14.57 -8.24 -0.47
CA ALA A 161 13.12 -8.00 -0.53
C ALA A 161 12.37 -9.30 -0.87
N ILE A 162 11.15 -9.46 -0.36
CA ILE A 162 10.39 -10.71 -0.48
C ILE A 162 9.06 -10.48 -1.21
N ALA A 163 8.85 -11.17 -2.33
CA ALA A 163 7.54 -11.32 -2.93
C ALA A 163 6.87 -12.60 -2.38
N ILE A 164 5.58 -12.53 -2.06
CA ILE A 164 4.81 -13.69 -1.61
C ILE A 164 3.72 -13.98 -2.64
N VAL A 165 3.62 -15.23 -3.08
CA VAL A 165 2.52 -15.71 -3.91
C VAL A 165 1.78 -16.77 -3.12
N ALA A 166 0.54 -16.47 -2.74
CA ALA A 166 -0.26 -17.33 -1.88
C ALA A 166 -1.49 -17.88 -2.61
N LYS A 167 -1.85 -19.14 -2.35
CA LYS A 167 -3.05 -19.75 -2.91
C LYS A 167 -4.26 -19.27 -2.12
N PHE A 168 -5.21 -18.64 -2.81
CA PHE A 168 -6.51 -18.29 -2.25
C PHE A 168 -7.56 -19.35 -2.64
N PRO A 169 -8.64 -19.50 -1.84
CA PRO A 169 -9.78 -20.30 -2.25
C PRO A 169 -10.32 -19.82 -3.60
N ASP A 170 -10.48 -20.73 -4.57
CA ASP A 170 -11.13 -20.40 -5.84
C ASP A 170 -12.63 -20.61 -5.69
N ASP A 171 -13.39 -19.52 -5.78
CA ASP A 171 -14.82 -19.57 -6.08
C ASP A 171 -15.15 -18.52 -7.14
N PRO A 172 -14.76 -18.77 -8.41
CA PRO A 172 -14.93 -17.81 -9.49
C PRO A 172 -16.40 -17.53 -9.82
N ASP A 173 -17.31 -18.43 -9.44
CA ASP A 173 -18.76 -18.27 -9.58
C ASP A 173 -19.40 -17.60 -8.37
N SER A 174 -18.61 -17.22 -7.35
CA SER A 174 -19.12 -16.49 -6.20
C SER A 174 -19.76 -15.16 -6.63
N LEU A 175 -20.90 -14.87 -6.02
CA LEU A 175 -21.66 -13.65 -6.27
C LEU A 175 -20.81 -12.42 -5.92
N GLU A 176 -20.02 -12.50 -4.86
CA GLU A 176 -19.15 -11.46 -4.34
C GLU A 176 -18.07 -11.07 -5.35
N THR A 177 -17.38 -12.05 -5.94
CA THR A 177 -16.33 -11.82 -6.95
C THR A 177 -16.91 -11.12 -8.18
N ASN A 178 -18.10 -11.54 -8.63
CA ASN A 178 -18.75 -10.91 -9.78
C ASN A 178 -19.25 -9.48 -9.47
N ILE A 179 -19.84 -9.26 -8.28
CA ILE A 179 -20.25 -7.92 -7.83
C ILE A 179 -19.06 -6.97 -7.72
N TYR A 180 -17.91 -7.45 -7.22
CA TYR A 180 -16.66 -6.69 -7.19
C TYR A 180 -16.20 -6.33 -8.61
N ARG A 181 -16.07 -7.32 -9.51
CA ARG A 181 -15.65 -7.11 -10.91
C ARG A 181 -16.54 -6.13 -11.68
N GLU A 182 -17.84 -6.07 -11.35
CA GLU A 182 -18.78 -5.10 -11.91
C GLU A 182 -18.79 -3.73 -11.19
N GLY A 183 -17.85 -3.47 -10.29
CA GLY A 183 -17.65 -2.16 -9.67
C GLY A 183 -18.54 -1.85 -8.47
N LYS A 184 -19.32 -2.84 -8.00
CA LYS A 184 -20.39 -2.67 -7.01
C LYS A 184 -20.03 -3.24 -5.63
N GLY A 185 -18.90 -3.94 -5.54
CA GLY A 185 -18.49 -4.71 -4.36
C GLY A 185 -17.16 -4.26 -3.78
N VAL A 186 -16.78 -4.98 -2.73
CA VAL A 186 -15.46 -4.90 -2.10
C VAL A 186 -14.69 -6.14 -2.52
N ASP A 187 -13.37 -6.00 -2.71
CA ASP A 187 -12.50 -7.14 -2.95
C ASP A 187 -12.59 -8.15 -1.77
N PRO A 188 -13.01 -9.40 -2.04
CA PRO A 188 -13.21 -10.41 -1.00
C PRO A 188 -11.91 -10.92 -0.36
N ILE A 189 -10.77 -10.83 -1.04
CA ILE A 189 -9.49 -11.39 -0.55
C ILE A 189 -8.56 -10.34 0.08
N ALA A 190 -8.77 -9.06 -0.26
CA ALA A 190 -8.01 -7.90 0.17
C ALA A 190 -7.57 -7.92 1.65
N GLY A 191 -8.48 -8.24 2.56
CA GLY A 191 -8.20 -8.27 4.00
C GLY A 191 -7.16 -9.31 4.41
N VAL A 192 -7.24 -10.53 3.86
CA VAL A 192 -6.28 -11.59 4.18
C VAL A 192 -4.96 -11.39 3.47
N GLU A 193 -4.99 -10.85 2.25
CA GLU A 193 -3.80 -10.44 1.52
C GLU A 193 -2.92 -9.50 2.34
N ALA A 194 -3.52 -8.48 2.96
CA ALA A 194 -2.80 -7.57 3.85
C ALA A 194 -2.11 -8.29 5.03
N LEU A 195 -2.75 -9.31 5.62
CA LEU A 195 -2.17 -10.09 6.73
C LEU A 195 -0.91 -10.84 6.32
N ILE A 196 -0.85 -11.37 5.09
CA ILE A 196 0.28 -12.16 4.59
C ILE A 196 1.57 -11.33 4.56
N SER A 197 1.52 -10.14 3.94
CA SER A 197 2.70 -9.26 3.88
C SER A 197 3.03 -8.64 5.24
N HIS A 198 2.02 -8.34 6.06
CA HIS A 198 2.21 -7.82 7.41
C HIS A 198 3.02 -8.81 8.27
N LEU A 199 2.76 -10.13 8.18
CA LEU A 199 3.55 -11.14 8.87
C LEU A 199 5.04 -11.06 8.48
N ILE A 200 5.34 -10.99 7.18
CA ILE A 200 6.73 -10.91 6.71
C ILE A 200 7.41 -9.64 7.18
N SER A 201 6.81 -8.47 6.97
CA SER A 201 7.43 -7.20 7.37
C SER A 201 7.62 -7.11 8.88
N LYS A 202 6.68 -7.62 9.68
CA LYS A 202 6.75 -7.68 11.13
C LYS A 202 7.88 -8.55 11.66
N PHE A 203 8.00 -9.77 11.15
CA PHE A 203 8.97 -10.73 11.69
C PHE A 203 10.35 -10.63 11.03
N LEU A 204 10.42 -10.25 9.76
CA LEU A 204 11.65 -10.30 8.98
C LEU A 204 12.23 -8.92 8.65
N LYS A 205 11.44 -7.84 8.82
CA LYS A 205 11.91 -6.45 8.67
C LYS A 205 12.57 -6.16 7.32
N VAL A 206 12.13 -6.85 6.28
CA VAL A 206 12.52 -6.60 4.89
C VAL A 206 11.32 -6.10 4.10
N PRO A 207 11.53 -5.31 3.04
CA PRO A 207 10.45 -4.94 2.13
C PRO A 207 9.76 -6.17 1.57
N CYS A 208 8.44 -6.15 1.54
CA CYS A 208 7.66 -7.23 0.99
C CYS A 208 6.35 -6.78 0.38
N ALA A 209 5.81 -7.60 -0.51
CA ALA A 209 4.50 -7.44 -1.10
C ALA A 209 3.98 -8.83 -1.53
N HIS A 210 2.67 -8.94 -1.67
CA HIS A 210 1.99 -10.18 -2.00
C HIS A 210 1.30 -10.08 -3.36
N ALA A 211 1.06 -11.24 -3.97
CA ALA A 211 0.14 -11.45 -5.07
C ALA A 211 -0.69 -12.71 -4.78
N PRO A 212 -1.96 -12.76 -5.18
CA PRO A 212 -2.74 -13.97 -5.07
C PRO A 212 -2.43 -14.90 -6.26
N ALA A 213 -2.39 -16.20 -6.00
CA ALA A 213 -2.45 -17.23 -7.01
C ALA A 213 -3.90 -17.69 -7.15
N LEU A 214 -4.55 -17.22 -8.21
CA LEU A 214 -5.94 -17.52 -8.53
C LEU A 214 -6.02 -18.33 -9.81
N ASN A 215 -7.04 -19.17 -9.93
CA ASN A 215 -7.38 -19.78 -11.20
C ASN A 215 -7.94 -18.72 -12.17
N PRO A 216 -7.64 -18.81 -13.48
CA PRO A 216 -8.22 -17.91 -14.47
C PRO A 216 -9.75 -18.01 -14.44
N ILE A 217 -10.39 -16.85 -14.52
CA ILE A 217 -11.84 -16.72 -14.55
C ILE A 217 -12.32 -16.44 -15.97
N GLU A 218 -13.60 -16.73 -16.25
CA GLU A 218 -14.18 -16.45 -17.57
C GLU A 218 -14.27 -14.95 -17.84
N LEU A 219 -14.21 -14.60 -19.13
CA LEU A 219 -14.37 -13.23 -19.62
C LEU A 219 -15.70 -12.64 -19.12
N ASN A 220 -15.64 -11.44 -18.53
CA ASN A 220 -16.83 -10.66 -18.17
C ASN A 220 -16.94 -9.41 -19.05
N GLU A 221 -18.02 -9.31 -19.83
CA GLU A 221 -18.28 -8.15 -20.71
C GLU A 221 -18.76 -6.91 -19.94
N ASN A 222 -19.24 -7.08 -18.69
CA ASN A 222 -19.75 -6.00 -17.83
C ASN A 222 -18.69 -5.49 -16.83
N LEU A 223 -17.41 -5.75 -17.09
CA LEU A 223 -16.31 -5.39 -16.20
C LEU A 223 -16.23 -3.87 -15.96
N ASP A 224 -16.10 -3.47 -14.69
CA ASP A 224 -15.80 -2.09 -14.34
C ASP A 224 -14.38 -1.73 -14.82
N PRO A 225 -14.16 -0.56 -15.45
CA PRO A 225 -12.83 -0.16 -15.91
C PRO A 225 -11.74 -0.18 -14.82
N ARG A 226 -12.10 -0.02 -13.54
CA ARG A 226 -11.16 -0.06 -12.41
C ARG A 226 -10.65 -1.48 -12.14
N ALA A 227 -11.43 -2.51 -12.45
CA ALA A 227 -11.03 -3.92 -12.32
C ALA A 227 -10.27 -4.45 -13.55
N ALA A 228 -10.23 -3.69 -14.66
CA ALA A 228 -9.64 -4.13 -15.92
C ALA A 228 -8.16 -4.54 -15.81
N ALA A 229 -7.40 -3.90 -14.91
CA ALA A 229 -5.99 -4.21 -14.70
C ALA A 229 -5.75 -5.62 -14.11
N GLU A 230 -6.77 -6.22 -13.53
CA GLU A 230 -6.74 -7.55 -12.91
C GLU A 230 -6.97 -8.67 -13.94
N GLU A 231 -7.67 -8.36 -15.04
CA GLU A 231 -8.02 -9.31 -16.11
C GLU A 231 -6.94 -9.43 -17.21
N ILE A 232 -6.00 -8.49 -17.25
CA ILE A 232 -4.98 -8.40 -18.31
C ILE A 232 -3.81 -9.35 -18.08
N GLY A 233 -4.05 -10.60 -17.72
CA GLY A 233 -3.03 -11.65 -17.62
C GLY A 233 -3.38 -12.72 -16.60
N TYR A 234 -2.45 -13.65 -16.37
CA TYR A 234 -2.72 -14.81 -15.52
C TYR A 234 -2.33 -14.64 -14.04
N THR A 235 -1.64 -13.55 -13.68
CA THR A 235 -1.08 -13.36 -12.33
C THR A 235 -0.99 -11.88 -12.00
N PHE A 236 -0.93 -11.52 -10.72
CA PHE A 236 -0.69 -10.15 -10.26
C PHE A 236 0.79 -9.87 -9.93
N LEU A 237 1.65 -10.88 -10.08
CA LEU A 237 3.06 -10.84 -9.69
C LEU A 237 3.90 -9.77 -10.42
N PRO A 238 3.63 -9.34 -11.68
CA PRO A 238 4.48 -8.34 -12.33
C PRO A 238 4.54 -7.03 -11.56
N SER A 239 3.40 -6.49 -11.14
CA SER A 239 3.36 -5.22 -10.39
C SER A 239 4.10 -5.31 -9.05
N VAL A 240 3.97 -6.44 -8.36
CA VAL A 240 4.72 -6.75 -7.12
C VAL A 240 6.22 -6.70 -7.35
N LEU A 241 6.72 -7.38 -8.38
CA LEU A 241 8.16 -7.40 -8.69
C LEU A 241 8.66 -6.02 -9.11
N ILE A 242 7.86 -5.27 -9.89
CA ILE A 242 8.17 -3.90 -10.29
C ILE A 242 8.29 -2.99 -9.05
N GLY A 243 7.31 -3.02 -8.15
CA GLY A 243 7.31 -2.23 -6.92
C GLY A 243 8.48 -2.59 -6.00
N LEU A 244 8.69 -3.88 -5.73
CA LEU A 244 9.76 -4.36 -4.86
C LEU A 244 11.15 -4.09 -5.41
N SER A 245 11.33 -4.04 -6.73
CA SER A 245 12.65 -3.87 -7.32
C SER A 245 13.37 -2.58 -6.88
N ASN A 246 12.65 -1.57 -6.40
CA ASN A 246 13.19 -0.33 -5.86
C ASN A 246 12.61 0.04 -4.47
N ALA A 247 11.94 -0.89 -3.80
CA ALA A 247 11.45 -0.67 -2.45
C ALA A 247 12.62 -0.31 -1.50
N PRO A 248 12.46 0.67 -0.59
CA PRO A 248 13.55 1.11 0.28
C PRO A 248 13.91 0.04 1.31
N ASP A 249 15.17 -0.01 1.72
CA ASP A 249 15.55 -0.76 2.91
C ASP A 249 14.89 -0.16 4.16
N ILE A 250 14.47 -1.04 5.05
CA ILE A 250 13.90 -0.69 6.36
C ILE A 250 15.06 -0.56 7.35
N VAL A 251 15.17 0.61 8.00
CA VAL A 251 16.22 0.92 8.97
C VAL A 251 15.59 1.06 10.35
N GLU A 252 15.96 0.21 11.29
CA GLU A 252 15.45 0.25 12.68
C GLU A 252 16.06 1.42 13.46
N LEU A 253 15.23 2.18 14.18
CA LEU A 253 15.68 3.31 15.00
C LEU A 253 15.86 2.91 16.48
N PRO A 254 16.84 3.49 17.20
CA PRO A 254 17.78 4.51 16.73
C PRO A 254 18.96 3.91 15.94
N ALA A 255 19.14 4.35 14.69
CA ALA A 255 20.25 3.93 13.85
C ALA A 255 21.51 4.77 14.17
N LYS A 256 22.63 4.11 14.45
CA LYS A 256 23.87 4.78 14.90
C LYS A 256 24.76 5.31 13.77
N ASN A 257 24.59 4.85 12.52
CA ASN A 257 25.54 5.14 11.45
C ASN A 257 25.02 4.78 10.05
N GLU A 258 23.89 5.33 9.59
CA GLU A 258 23.32 4.93 8.30
C GLU A 258 22.90 6.10 7.42
N SER A 259 23.13 5.94 6.12
CA SER A 259 22.66 6.81 5.04
C SER A 259 21.13 6.73 4.92
N ILE A 260 20.43 7.33 5.89
CA ILE A 260 18.97 7.45 5.89
C ILE A 260 18.56 8.38 4.76
N SER A 261 17.60 7.94 3.94
CA SER A 261 17.03 8.76 2.87
C SER A 261 15.79 9.51 3.32
N LEU A 262 15.02 8.90 4.22
CA LEU A 262 13.86 9.52 4.86
C LEU A 262 13.80 9.11 6.33
N HIS A 263 14.00 10.08 7.22
CA HIS A 263 13.74 9.94 8.65
C HIS A 263 12.27 10.25 8.93
N PRO A 264 11.60 9.54 9.87
CA PRO A 264 10.19 9.77 10.19
C PRO A 264 9.88 11.21 10.63
N ASP A 265 10.81 11.90 11.28
CA ASP A 265 10.64 13.31 11.68
C ASP A 265 10.55 14.29 10.51
N GLN A 266 10.86 13.85 9.29
CA GLN A 266 10.72 14.66 8.06
C GLN A 266 9.31 14.58 7.46
N ILE A 267 8.44 13.72 7.99
CA ILE A 267 7.07 13.55 7.47
C ILE A 267 6.24 14.75 7.92
N GLU A 268 5.59 15.40 6.97
CA GLU A 268 4.81 16.61 7.23
C GLU A 268 3.30 16.37 7.21
N SER A 269 2.85 15.39 6.42
CA SER A 269 1.43 15.15 6.20
C SER A 269 1.08 13.69 5.90
N ILE A 270 -0.19 13.37 6.14
CA ILE A 270 -0.82 12.10 5.78
C ILE A 270 -2.08 12.40 4.98
N VAL A 271 -2.22 11.78 3.81
CA VAL A 271 -3.44 11.78 2.99
C VAL A 271 -4.17 10.47 3.21
N VAL A 272 -5.45 10.55 3.56
CA VAL A 272 -6.29 9.39 3.88
C VAL A 272 -7.74 9.64 3.44
N PRO A 273 -8.50 8.61 3.01
CA PRO A 273 -9.93 8.72 2.79
C PRO A 273 -10.68 9.19 4.04
N ASN A 274 -11.64 10.07 3.85
CA ASN A 274 -12.58 10.47 4.89
C ASN A 274 -13.34 9.22 5.39
N GLY A 275 -13.54 9.11 6.70
CA GLY A 275 -14.12 7.92 7.34
C GLY A 275 -13.09 6.87 7.75
N ALA A 276 -11.84 6.97 7.30
CA ALA A 276 -10.75 6.02 7.62
C ALA A 276 -9.69 6.60 8.58
N LEU A 277 -10.06 7.53 9.47
CA LEU A 277 -9.10 8.19 10.36
C LEU A 277 -8.60 7.31 11.53
N GLY A 278 -9.17 6.11 11.70
CA GLY A 278 -8.80 5.19 12.78
C GLY A 278 -7.57 4.32 12.52
N GLY A 279 -6.90 4.46 11.38
CA GLY A 279 -5.71 3.67 11.05
C GLY A 279 -4.49 4.03 11.89
N GLU A 280 -3.62 3.06 12.19
CA GLU A 280 -2.49 3.24 13.11
C GLU A 280 -1.54 4.38 12.69
N ALA A 281 -1.18 4.47 11.40
CA ALA A 281 -0.40 5.59 10.88
C ALA A 281 -1.07 6.95 11.07
N VAL A 282 -2.40 7.04 10.92
CA VAL A 282 -3.15 8.29 11.09
C VAL A 282 -3.15 8.71 12.55
N LEU A 283 -3.42 7.78 13.47
CA LEU A 283 -3.38 8.01 14.91
C LEU A 283 -1.99 8.48 15.36
N ALA A 284 -0.94 7.80 14.91
CA ALA A 284 0.44 8.22 15.17
C ALA A 284 0.74 9.63 14.59
N GLY A 285 0.19 9.95 13.42
CA GLY A 285 0.30 11.28 12.83
C GLY A 285 -0.40 12.37 13.64
N ILE A 286 -1.58 12.07 14.18
CA ILE A 286 -2.33 12.97 15.08
C ILE A 286 -1.51 13.26 16.34
N GLU A 287 -0.99 12.21 16.99
CA GLU A 287 -0.15 12.32 18.19
C GLU A 287 1.11 13.17 17.95
N LYS A 288 1.67 13.10 16.74
CA LYS A 288 2.86 13.85 16.33
C LYS A 288 2.61 15.26 15.81
N GLY A 289 1.36 15.71 15.74
CA GLY A 289 1.09 17.06 15.24
C GLY A 289 1.12 17.20 13.70
N LEU A 290 1.08 16.08 12.95
CA LEU A 290 1.15 16.10 11.48
C LEU A 290 -0.09 16.70 10.84
N LYS A 291 0.03 17.19 9.60
CA LYS A 291 -1.12 17.67 8.83
C LYS A 291 -1.88 16.47 8.26
N ILE A 292 -3.11 16.25 8.70
CA ILE A 292 -3.96 15.17 8.19
C ILE A 292 -4.85 15.73 7.08
N ILE A 293 -4.76 15.19 5.87
CA ILE A 293 -5.57 15.59 4.72
C ILE A 293 -6.60 14.49 4.46
N SER A 294 -7.82 14.73 4.92
CA SER A 294 -8.96 13.81 4.83
C SER A 294 -9.72 14.07 3.52
N VAL A 295 -9.67 13.13 2.59
CA VAL A 295 -10.23 13.29 1.25
C VAL A 295 -11.58 12.59 1.15
N LYS A 296 -12.62 13.28 0.69
CA LYS A 296 -13.89 12.64 0.36
C LYS A 296 -13.68 11.57 -0.71
N ASN A 297 -13.85 10.32 -0.31
CA ASN A 297 -13.69 9.13 -1.14
C ASN A 297 -14.60 8.06 -0.54
N GLN A 298 -15.71 7.74 -1.21
CA GLN A 298 -16.77 6.91 -0.64
C GLN A 298 -16.21 5.56 -0.19
N ASN A 299 -16.55 5.13 1.03
CA ASN A 299 -16.13 3.85 1.61
C ASN A 299 -17.06 3.42 2.77
N THR A 300 -16.84 2.21 3.27
CA THR A 300 -17.63 1.61 4.35
C THR A 300 -17.37 2.23 5.73
N LEU A 301 -16.15 2.72 6.01
CA LEU A 301 -15.78 3.24 7.34
C LEU A 301 -16.41 4.63 7.61
N LYS A 302 -16.52 4.97 8.89
CA LYS A 302 -17.19 6.21 9.39
C LYS A 302 -16.41 6.90 10.52
N VAL A 303 -15.13 6.60 10.66
CA VAL A 303 -14.25 7.26 11.65
C VAL A 303 -13.77 8.60 11.06
N THR A 304 -14.44 9.68 11.46
CA THR A 304 -14.20 11.06 10.98
C THR A 304 -13.57 11.94 12.08
N ASN A 305 -13.31 13.21 11.76
CA ASN A 305 -12.67 14.12 12.72
C ASN A 305 -13.53 14.42 13.95
N GLU A 306 -14.83 14.12 13.91
CA GLU A 306 -15.74 14.26 15.05
C GLU A 306 -15.27 13.47 16.28
N PHE A 307 -14.56 12.36 16.07
CA PHE A 307 -14.01 11.52 17.14
C PHE A 307 -12.76 12.13 17.80
N TYR A 308 -12.02 12.99 17.10
CA TYR A 308 -10.70 13.48 17.54
C TYR A 308 -10.66 14.98 17.80
N ASN A 309 -11.54 15.75 17.15
CA ASN A 309 -11.52 17.22 17.14
C ASN A 309 -10.12 17.78 16.84
N TYR A 310 -9.43 17.17 15.88
CA TYR A 310 -8.03 17.47 15.61
C TYR A 310 -7.89 18.76 14.77
N PRO A 311 -7.17 19.78 15.23
CA PRO A 311 -7.12 21.09 14.57
C PRO A 311 -6.27 21.12 13.29
N ASN A 312 -5.28 20.23 13.16
CA ASN A 312 -4.43 20.14 11.95
C ASN A 312 -4.99 19.16 10.91
N LEU A 313 -6.31 18.93 10.93
CA LEU A 313 -7.01 18.15 9.93
C LEU A 313 -7.63 19.06 8.86
N PHE A 314 -7.39 18.73 7.59
CA PHE A 314 -7.93 19.42 6.43
C PHE A 314 -8.85 18.47 5.67
N GLU A 315 -10.14 18.79 5.63
CA GLU A 315 -11.08 18.07 4.78
C GLU A 315 -11.11 18.70 3.38
N VAL A 316 -11.10 17.84 2.35
CA VAL A 316 -11.13 18.23 0.94
C VAL A 316 -12.04 17.32 0.14
N ASP A 317 -12.61 17.84 -0.95
CA ASP A 317 -13.61 17.11 -1.73
C ASP A 317 -13.01 16.06 -2.69
N ASN A 318 -11.72 16.16 -3.00
CA ASN A 318 -11.05 15.28 -3.96
C ASN A 318 -9.52 15.32 -3.82
N TYR A 319 -8.83 14.41 -4.51
CA TYR A 319 -7.38 14.32 -4.48
C TYR A 319 -6.64 15.45 -5.21
N LEU A 320 -7.31 16.22 -6.09
CA LEU A 320 -6.72 17.42 -6.71
C LEU A 320 -6.54 18.52 -5.66
N GLU A 321 -7.54 18.72 -4.82
CA GLU A 321 -7.45 19.63 -3.67
C GLU A 321 -6.41 19.18 -2.66
N ALA A 322 -6.33 17.88 -2.36
CA ALA A 322 -5.29 17.33 -1.50
C ALA A 322 -3.88 17.65 -2.04
N ALA A 323 -3.67 17.47 -3.35
CA ALA A 323 -2.43 17.85 -4.00
C ALA A 323 -2.13 19.36 -3.90
N GLY A 324 -3.16 20.21 -4.02
CA GLY A 324 -3.05 21.66 -3.81
C GLY A 324 -2.61 22.02 -2.39
N ILE A 325 -3.16 21.35 -1.37
CA ILE A 325 -2.75 21.54 0.03
C ILE A 325 -1.29 21.11 0.23
N ILE A 326 -0.90 19.93 -0.25
CA ILE A 326 0.49 19.44 -0.16
C ILE A 326 1.46 20.43 -0.82
N LEU A 327 1.09 20.95 -2.00
CA LEU A 327 1.92 21.90 -2.71
C LEU A 327 2.07 23.22 -1.93
N ALA A 328 0.99 23.71 -1.32
CA ALA A 328 1.03 24.89 -0.47
C ALA A 328 1.93 24.67 0.76
N ILE A 329 1.82 23.51 1.43
CA ILE A 329 2.68 23.11 2.54
C ILE A 329 4.15 23.11 2.11
N LYS A 330 4.47 22.40 1.03
CA LYS A 330 5.81 22.32 0.44
C LYS A 330 6.41 23.68 0.12
N LYS A 331 5.58 24.64 -0.29
CA LYS A 331 6.00 26.00 -0.64
C LYS A 331 5.94 26.99 0.53
N GLY A 332 5.53 26.56 1.72
CA GLY A 332 5.36 27.44 2.88
C GLY A 332 4.25 28.48 2.71
N ILE A 333 3.26 28.20 1.86
CA ILE A 333 2.13 29.10 1.62
C ILE A 333 1.11 28.91 2.74
N ASN A 334 0.71 30.00 3.37
CA ASN A 334 -0.39 29.99 4.34
C ASN A 334 -1.70 29.58 3.63
N LEU A 335 -2.28 28.46 4.03
CA LEU A 335 -3.51 27.92 3.42
C LEU A 335 -4.69 28.89 3.51
N ASP A 336 -4.78 29.71 4.56
CA ASP A 336 -5.85 30.71 4.67
C ASP A 336 -5.72 31.81 3.61
N SER A 337 -4.51 32.09 3.12
CA SER A 337 -4.30 33.15 2.11
C SER A 337 -4.90 32.82 0.74
N VAL A 338 -5.08 31.53 0.45
CA VAL A 338 -5.65 31.03 -0.81
C VAL A 338 -7.14 30.65 -0.67
N LYS A 339 -7.70 30.74 0.53
CA LYS A 339 -9.14 30.54 0.82
C LYS A 339 -9.86 31.87 0.95
N ARG A 340 -11.20 31.87 0.89
CA ARG A 340 -12.03 33.08 1.05
C ARG A 340 -13.20 32.84 2.02
N PRO A 341 -13.60 33.87 2.78
CA PRO A 341 -13.01 35.23 2.84
C PRO A 341 -11.71 35.29 3.66
N LEU A 342 -10.87 36.31 3.42
CA LEU A 342 -9.69 36.57 4.25
C LEU A 342 -10.09 37.28 5.55
N LYS A 343 -9.49 36.88 6.67
CA LYS A 343 -9.64 37.58 7.96
C LYS A 343 -8.71 38.80 8.00
N LYS A 344 -9.20 39.92 8.53
CA LYS A 344 -8.34 41.07 8.86
C LYS A 344 -7.42 40.70 10.02
N ILE A 345 -6.18 41.19 9.98
CA ILE A 345 -5.23 41.08 11.10
C ILE A 345 -5.86 41.71 12.35
N GLN A 346 -5.81 41.00 13.46
CA GLN A 346 -6.35 41.42 14.76
C GLN A 346 -5.21 41.89 15.66
N GLU A 347 -5.47 42.90 16.49
CA GLU A 347 -4.59 43.27 17.59
C GLU A 347 -4.63 42.16 18.66
N CYS A 348 -3.46 41.74 19.15
CA CYS A 348 -3.35 40.80 20.26
C CYS A 348 -2.91 41.59 21.50
N SER A 349 -3.72 41.60 22.56
CA SER A 349 -3.43 42.37 23.77
C SER A 349 -2.60 41.52 24.74
N TYR A 350 -1.73 42.16 25.53
CA TYR A 350 -0.85 41.49 26.51
C TYR A 350 -1.60 40.88 27.72
N SER A 351 -2.93 40.89 27.74
CA SER A 351 -3.73 40.68 28.95
C SER A 351 -4.54 39.37 28.96
N ASP A 352 -4.32 38.47 28.00
CA ASP A 352 -5.01 37.17 27.90
C ASP A 352 -4.18 36.01 28.44
#